data_AF-A0A356B2G9-F1
#
_entry.id   AF-A0A356B2G9-F1
#
_cell.length_a   1.000
_cell.length_b   1.000
_cell.length_c   1.000
_cell.angle_alpha   90.00
_cell.angle_beta   90.00
_cell.angle_gamma   90.00
#
_symmetry.space_group_name_H-M   'P 1'
#
loop_
_entity.id
_entity.type
_entity.pdbx_description
1 polymer ?
#
loop_
_entity_poly.entity_id
_entity_poly.type
_entity_poly.pdbx_seq_one_letter_code
_entity_poly.pdbx_strand_id
1 'polypeptide(L)'
;MSEHSVVSQQCVWIPLIGFDREKPDKGVGELISRMGFIPEAVSVFLFHADIVHLHDGVDHIRHLPPDNCAYYGSPRNEERERQNWTNLDLKCLVEHLNKAGVKPLLGIMGVSTNSARHKEWYSDHRELLTRIINPAGVATYSLHVLKRFSDGTYYEDFFADKVCEVLSDYGFSGLHVADNFCPPPQSGISTLDYSVDMTNQFLIDTDISLPEKLMKEIHCDSDEAIIHRRDYIWYNLRQQWIEFYVKRWNGFWKKICNRIHEIGKTVAVNNA
;
A
#
# COMPACT_ATOMS: atom_id res chain seq x y z
N MET A 1 44.70 3.92 -14.71
CA MET A 1 43.73 4.06 -13.61
C MET A 1 42.38 4.36 -14.25
N SER A 2 41.50 3.37 -14.34
CA SER A 2 40.14 3.55 -14.84
C SER A 2 39.29 4.10 -13.70
N GLU A 3 38.82 5.33 -13.84
CA GLU A 3 37.76 5.88 -13.00
C GLU A 3 36.50 5.05 -13.23
N HIS A 4 36.17 4.18 -12.27
CA HIS A 4 34.83 3.66 -12.16
C HIS A 4 33.96 4.82 -11.67
N SER A 5 33.35 5.55 -12.62
CA SER A 5 32.24 6.42 -12.27
C SER A 5 31.15 5.54 -11.67
N VAL A 6 30.88 5.73 -10.37
CA VAL A 6 29.72 5.13 -9.74
C VAL A 6 28.51 5.82 -10.37
N VAL A 7 27.89 5.16 -11.34
CA VAL A 7 26.61 5.62 -11.90
C VAL A 7 25.61 5.52 -10.75
N SER A 8 25.23 6.67 -10.19
CA SER A 8 24.19 6.75 -9.17
C SER A 8 22.89 6.20 -9.75
N GLN A 9 22.32 5.18 -9.10
CA GLN A 9 21.00 4.66 -9.45
C GLN A 9 19.95 5.69 -9.05
N GLN A 10 19.44 6.43 -10.03
CA GLN A 10 18.43 7.47 -9.79
C GLN A 10 17.03 6.89 -9.97
N CYS A 11 16.31 6.76 -8.85
CA CYS A 11 14.88 6.49 -8.83
C CYS A 11 14.13 7.81 -8.59
N VAL A 12 13.20 8.14 -9.47
CA VAL A 12 12.38 9.35 -9.37
C VAL A 12 10.98 8.97 -8.91
N TRP A 13 10.50 9.63 -7.87
CA TRP A 13 9.13 9.48 -7.39
C TRP A 13 8.26 10.63 -7.90
N ILE A 14 7.22 10.31 -8.66
CA ILE A 14 6.40 11.33 -9.34
C ILE A 14 4.92 10.91 -9.37
N PRO A 15 3.98 11.76 -8.89
CA PRO A 15 2.54 11.51 -9.05
C PRO A 15 2.11 11.64 -10.51
N LEU A 16 0.99 11.00 -10.89
CA LEU A 16 0.46 11.05 -12.26
C LEU A 16 0.28 12.47 -12.83
N ILE A 17 -0.01 13.46 -11.98
CA ILE A 17 -0.13 14.88 -12.38
C ILE A 17 1.19 15.48 -12.90
N GLY A 18 2.33 14.81 -12.73
CA GLY A 18 3.59 15.18 -13.38
C GLY A 18 3.69 14.77 -14.84
N PHE A 19 2.77 13.92 -15.33
CA PHE A 19 2.67 13.46 -16.71
C PHE A 19 1.53 14.16 -17.46
N ASP A 20 1.54 14.09 -18.80
CA ASP A 20 0.50 14.71 -19.63
C ASP A 20 -0.25 13.65 -20.43
N ARG A 21 -1.49 13.33 -20.06
CA ARG A 21 -2.27 12.30 -20.76
C ARG A 21 -2.58 12.64 -22.22
N GLU A 22 -2.53 13.91 -22.60
CA GLU A 22 -2.90 14.38 -23.95
C GLU A 22 -1.74 14.24 -24.95
N LYS A 23 -0.50 14.07 -24.44
CA LYS A 23 0.65 13.81 -25.31
C LYS A 23 0.63 12.37 -25.83
N PRO A 24 1.14 12.13 -27.05
CA PRO A 24 1.22 10.78 -27.62
C PRO A 24 2.00 9.79 -26.75
N ASP A 25 3.04 10.25 -26.05
CA ASP A 25 3.90 9.46 -25.16
C ASP A 25 3.54 9.64 -23.67
N LYS A 26 2.38 10.23 -23.39
CA LYS A 26 1.91 10.58 -22.06
C LYS A 26 2.85 11.52 -21.27
N GLY A 27 3.72 12.26 -21.94
CA GLY A 27 4.62 13.24 -21.32
C GLY A 27 5.97 12.68 -20.85
N VAL A 28 6.32 11.44 -21.22
CA VAL A 28 7.60 10.80 -20.85
C VAL A 28 8.80 11.56 -21.40
N GLY A 29 8.76 11.96 -22.68
CA GLY A 29 9.84 12.71 -23.33
C GLY A 29 10.05 14.09 -22.72
N GLU A 30 8.96 14.75 -22.33
CA GLU A 30 9.04 16.04 -21.61
C GLU A 30 9.70 15.87 -20.23
N LEU A 31 9.31 14.85 -19.47
CA LEU A 31 9.91 14.52 -18.18
C LEU A 31 11.43 14.31 -18.30
N ILE A 32 11.85 13.43 -19.23
CA ILE A 32 13.28 13.11 -19.45
C ILE A 32 14.07 14.35 -19.89
N SER A 33 13.52 15.12 -20.84
CA SER A 33 14.14 16.36 -21.33
C SER A 33 14.38 17.35 -20.19
N ARG A 34 13.39 17.53 -19.30
CA ARG A 34 13.49 18.42 -18.15
C ARG A 34 14.48 17.97 -17.10
N MET A 35 14.59 16.66 -16.85
CA MET A 35 15.57 16.11 -15.92
C MET A 35 17.01 16.26 -16.45
N GLY A 36 17.19 16.25 -17.77
CA GLY A 36 18.51 16.28 -18.41
C GLY A 36 19.24 14.93 -18.36
N PHE A 37 18.58 13.87 -17.91
CA PHE A 37 19.08 12.49 -17.87
C PHE A 37 17.91 11.49 -17.92
N ILE A 38 18.22 10.22 -18.20
CA ILE A 38 17.26 9.11 -18.15
C ILE A 38 17.41 8.41 -16.78
N PRO A 39 16.39 8.45 -15.90
CA PRO A 39 16.46 7.77 -14.61
C PRO A 39 16.43 6.25 -14.80
N GLU A 40 17.03 5.51 -13.88
CA GLU A 40 16.95 4.05 -13.92
C GLU A 40 15.51 3.58 -13.68
N ALA A 41 14.82 4.24 -12.74
CA ALA A 41 13.45 3.90 -12.39
C ALA A 41 12.61 5.15 -12.15
N VAL A 42 11.33 5.02 -12.44
CA VAL A 42 10.32 6.00 -12.05
C VAL A 42 9.26 5.27 -11.24
N SER A 43 9.11 5.63 -9.97
CA SER A 43 7.93 5.27 -9.22
C SER A 43 6.76 6.13 -9.65
N VAL A 44 5.89 5.58 -10.49
CA VAL A 44 4.63 6.19 -10.92
C VAL A 44 3.69 6.15 -9.72
N PHE A 45 3.53 7.28 -9.06
CA PHE A 45 2.81 7.35 -7.80
C PHE A 45 1.32 7.56 -8.01
N LEU A 46 0.57 6.54 -7.60
CA LEU A 46 -0.88 6.46 -7.70
C LEU A 46 -1.57 6.65 -6.35
N PHE A 47 -0.84 7.10 -5.31
CA PHE A 47 -1.30 7.38 -3.94
C PHE A 47 -2.11 6.26 -3.25
N HIS A 48 -3.30 5.93 -3.73
CA HIS A 48 -4.21 4.96 -3.16
C HIS A 48 -4.01 3.55 -3.75
N ALA A 49 -4.06 2.53 -2.90
CA ALA A 49 -3.89 1.13 -3.31
C ALA A 49 -5.03 0.57 -4.17
N ASP A 50 -6.13 1.31 -4.37
CA ASP A 50 -7.29 0.86 -5.16
C ASP A 50 -6.99 0.63 -6.65
N ILE A 51 -5.86 1.11 -7.17
CA ILE A 51 -5.38 0.63 -8.47
C ILE A 51 -5.19 -0.90 -8.48
N VAL A 52 -4.83 -1.48 -7.34
CA VAL A 52 -4.70 -2.93 -7.11
C VAL A 52 -6.04 -3.56 -6.77
N HIS A 53 -6.75 -3.01 -5.78
CA HIS A 53 -7.98 -3.63 -5.28
C HIS A 53 -9.12 -3.64 -6.30
N LEU A 54 -9.26 -2.55 -7.06
CA LEU A 54 -10.28 -2.39 -8.10
C LEU A 54 -9.78 -2.82 -9.48
N HIS A 55 -8.68 -3.57 -9.55
CA HIS A 55 -8.16 -4.08 -10.83
C HIS A 55 -9.03 -5.19 -11.40
N ASP A 56 -9.55 -4.94 -12.59
CA ASP A 56 -10.43 -5.80 -13.38
C ASP A 56 -9.92 -5.97 -14.82
N GLY A 57 -8.61 -5.75 -15.04
CA GLY A 57 -7.95 -5.88 -16.33
C GLY A 57 -7.81 -4.57 -17.10
N VAL A 58 -7.37 -4.68 -18.35
CA VAL A 58 -7.11 -3.55 -19.26
C VAL A 58 -7.83 -3.68 -20.61
N ASP A 59 -8.87 -4.52 -20.66
CA ASP A 59 -9.63 -4.77 -21.90
C ASP A 59 -10.68 -3.69 -22.19
N HIS A 60 -11.07 -2.90 -21.18
CA HIS A 60 -12.06 -1.84 -21.31
C HIS A 60 -11.60 -0.58 -20.59
N ILE A 61 -12.15 0.57 -20.99
CA ILE A 61 -11.79 1.86 -20.43
C ILE A 61 -12.44 2.04 -19.06
N ARG A 62 -11.63 2.33 -18.05
CA ARG A 62 -12.05 2.73 -16.71
C ARG A 62 -11.34 4.02 -16.31
N HIS A 63 -12.08 4.96 -15.74
CA HIS A 63 -11.49 6.16 -15.16
C HIS A 63 -10.80 5.83 -13.85
N LEU A 64 -9.57 6.34 -13.70
CA LEU A 64 -8.86 6.26 -12.43
C LEU A 64 -9.47 7.26 -11.44
N PRO A 65 -9.56 6.90 -10.15
CA PRO A 65 -9.97 7.83 -9.11
C PRO A 65 -9.12 9.12 -9.09
N PRO A 66 -9.69 10.25 -8.63
CA PRO A 66 -8.97 11.52 -8.54
C PRO A 66 -7.66 11.43 -7.76
N ASP A 67 -7.66 10.69 -6.66
CA ASP A 67 -6.52 10.48 -5.80
C ASP A 67 -5.49 9.50 -6.38
N ASN A 68 -5.86 8.62 -7.31
CA ASN A 68 -4.87 7.96 -8.16
C ASN A 68 -4.22 8.88 -9.20
N CYS A 69 -4.90 9.96 -9.61
CA CYS A 69 -4.38 10.91 -10.60
C CYS A 69 -3.49 12.00 -9.99
N ALA A 70 -3.59 12.27 -8.69
CA ALA A 70 -2.77 13.24 -7.97
C ALA A 70 -2.78 12.95 -6.48
N TYR A 71 -1.72 13.30 -5.76
CA TYR A 71 -1.63 13.10 -4.30
C TYR A 71 -2.83 13.72 -3.57
N TYR A 72 -3.53 12.92 -2.75
CA TYR A 72 -4.81 13.27 -2.10
C TYR A 72 -5.91 13.80 -3.03
N GLY A 73 -5.82 13.58 -4.35
CA GLY A 73 -6.75 14.14 -5.34
C GLY A 73 -6.59 15.64 -5.56
N SER A 74 -5.40 16.19 -5.31
CA SER A 74 -5.08 17.61 -5.49
C SER A 74 -5.49 18.09 -6.90
N PRO A 75 -6.20 19.23 -7.03
CA PRO A 75 -6.80 19.64 -8.29
C PRO A 75 -5.78 20.16 -9.31
N ARG A 76 -4.58 20.58 -8.87
CA ARG A 76 -3.50 21.10 -9.73
C ARG A 76 -2.15 21.04 -9.02
N ASN A 77 -1.07 21.17 -9.78
CA ASN A 77 0.25 21.56 -9.30
C ASN A 77 0.62 22.95 -9.88
N GLU A 78 1.89 23.33 -9.82
CA GLU A 78 2.38 24.61 -10.37
C GLU A 78 2.31 24.68 -11.91
N GLU A 79 2.20 23.54 -12.58
CA GLU A 79 2.33 23.43 -14.04
C GLU A 79 1.01 23.12 -14.74
N ARG A 80 0.12 22.35 -14.11
CA ARG A 80 -1.13 21.87 -14.73
C ARG A 80 -2.21 21.49 -13.74
N GLU A 81 -3.43 21.45 -14.26
CA GLU A 81 -4.59 20.86 -13.60
C GLU A 81 -4.52 19.33 -13.63
N ARG A 82 -5.16 18.68 -12.65
CA ARG A 82 -5.29 17.23 -12.59
C ARG A 82 -6.15 16.76 -13.77
N GLN A 83 -5.56 15.91 -14.60
CA GLN A 83 -6.25 15.33 -15.74
C GLN A 83 -7.03 14.07 -15.35
N ASN A 84 -8.08 13.73 -16.09
CA ASN A 84 -8.91 12.53 -15.87
C ASN A 84 -8.27 11.31 -16.56
N TRP A 85 -7.29 10.70 -15.90
CA TRP A 85 -6.61 9.51 -16.42
C TRP A 85 -7.55 8.30 -16.48
N THR A 86 -7.26 7.42 -17.43
CA THR A 86 -7.88 6.09 -17.55
C THR A 86 -6.84 5.00 -17.31
N ASN A 87 -7.29 3.77 -17.06
CA ASN A 87 -6.41 2.60 -17.05
C ASN A 87 -5.61 2.45 -18.36
N LEU A 88 -6.23 2.71 -19.52
CA LEU A 88 -5.51 2.64 -20.80
C LEU A 88 -4.47 3.75 -20.96
N ASP A 89 -4.76 4.95 -20.45
CA ASP A 89 -3.77 6.05 -20.41
C ASP A 89 -2.56 5.66 -19.55
N LEU A 90 -2.81 5.04 -18.38
CA LEU A 90 -1.76 4.54 -17.50
C LEU A 90 -0.93 3.44 -18.16
N LYS A 91 -1.58 2.47 -18.82
CA LYS A 91 -0.89 1.41 -19.58
C LYS A 91 0.02 2.01 -20.66
N CYS A 92 -0.49 2.98 -21.42
CA CYS A 92 0.28 3.70 -22.43
C CYS A 92 1.49 4.42 -21.81
N LEU A 93 1.32 5.11 -20.67
CA LEU A 93 2.41 5.75 -19.95
C LEU A 93 3.50 4.75 -19.56
N VAL A 94 3.12 3.62 -18.97
CA VAL A 94 4.05 2.56 -18.54
C VAL A 94 4.80 1.97 -19.74
N GLU A 95 4.14 1.75 -20.87
CA GLU A 95 4.77 1.32 -22.12
C GLU A 95 5.79 2.34 -22.63
N HIS A 96 5.48 3.64 -22.58
CA HIS A 96 6.41 4.69 -23.02
C HIS A 96 7.60 4.87 -22.08
N LEU A 97 7.42 4.70 -20.76
CA LEU A 97 8.54 4.66 -19.81
C LEU A 97 9.49 3.49 -20.11
N ASN A 98 8.94 2.28 -20.31
CA ASN A 98 9.74 1.11 -20.70
C ASN A 98 10.49 1.33 -22.03
N LYS A 99 9.83 1.89 -23.06
CA LYS A 99 10.46 2.22 -24.36
C LYS A 99 11.60 3.23 -24.23
N ALA A 100 11.51 4.14 -23.26
CA ALA A 100 12.56 5.12 -22.96
C ALA A 100 13.73 4.54 -22.13
N GLY A 101 13.69 3.24 -21.78
CA GLY A 101 14.72 2.59 -20.96
C GLY A 101 14.58 2.83 -19.46
N VAL A 102 13.44 3.36 -19.02
CA VAL A 102 13.12 3.60 -17.60
C VAL A 102 12.38 2.39 -17.05
N LYS A 103 12.66 1.97 -15.81
CA LYS A 103 11.89 0.95 -15.07
C LYS A 103 10.70 1.59 -14.34
N PRO A 104 9.46 1.48 -14.85
CA PRO A 104 8.29 1.98 -14.13
C PRO A 104 7.99 1.10 -12.92
N LEU A 105 7.92 1.68 -11.72
CA LEU A 105 7.45 1.00 -10.50
C LEU A 105 6.05 1.50 -10.16
N LEU A 106 5.17 0.58 -9.77
CA LEU A 106 3.84 0.88 -9.26
C LEU A 106 3.95 1.48 -7.86
N GLY A 107 3.84 2.81 -7.73
CA GLY A 107 3.94 3.52 -6.46
C GLY A 107 2.60 3.64 -5.75
N ILE A 108 2.45 3.06 -4.56
CA ILE A 108 1.20 3.13 -3.77
C ILE A 108 1.44 3.37 -2.28
N MET A 109 0.46 3.95 -1.59
CA MET A 109 0.34 3.98 -0.13
C MET A 109 -0.86 3.13 0.32
N GLY A 110 -0.91 2.83 1.63
CA GLY A 110 -2.03 2.13 2.27
C GLY A 110 -3.06 3.05 2.93
N VAL A 111 -3.03 4.35 2.63
CA VAL A 111 -3.85 5.38 3.29
C VAL A 111 -5.31 5.26 2.92
N SER A 112 -6.19 5.57 3.88
CA SER A 112 -7.61 5.78 3.60
C SER A 112 -8.02 7.24 3.54
N THR A 113 -8.86 7.60 2.58
CA THR A 113 -9.49 8.93 2.50
C THR A 113 -10.94 8.92 3.00
N ASN A 114 -11.41 7.79 3.55
CA ASN A 114 -12.81 7.58 3.98
C ASN A 114 -13.82 7.94 2.89
N SER A 115 -13.49 7.52 1.67
CA SER A 115 -14.25 7.68 0.45
C SER A 115 -14.56 9.13 0.10
N ALA A 116 -13.69 10.05 0.53
CA ALA A 116 -13.80 11.48 0.22
C ALA A 116 -13.56 11.79 -1.27
N ARG A 117 -12.90 10.87 -2.00
CA ARG A 117 -12.49 11.07 -3.40
C ARG A 117 -13.20 10.13 -4.37
N HIS A 118 -13.48 8.90 -3.95
CA HIS A 118 -14.27 7.88 -4.64
C HIS A 118 -14.77 6.86 -3.62
N LYS A 119 -15.67 5.94 -4.00
CA LYS A 119 -15.99 4.79 -3.15
C LYS A 119 -14.78 3.85 -3.11
N GLU A 120 -14.11 3.79 -1.97
CA GLU A 120 -12.91 2.97 -1.82
C GLU A 120 -13.25 1.49 -1.64
N TRP A 121 -12.37 0.59 -2.09
CA TRP A 121 -12.63 -0.86 -2.01
C TRP A 121 -12.87 -1.34 -0.57
N TYR A 122 -12.08 -0.85 0.39
CA TYR A 122 -12.25 -1.25 1.79
C TYR A 122 -13.48 -0.64 2.48
N SER A 123 -14.24 0.26 1.82
CA SER A 123 -15.56 0.64 2.34
C SER A 123 -16.50 -0.58 2.41
N ASP A 124 -16.28 -1.56 1.54
CA ASP A 124 -16.95 -2.87 1.53
C ASP A 124 -16.19 -3.93 2.35
N HIS A 125 -14.96 -3.65 2.79
CA HIS A 125 -14.10 -4.56 3.57
C HIS A 125 -13.56 -3.89 4.84
N ARG A 126 -14.47 -3.34 5.65
CA ARG A 126 -14.13 -2.57 6.85
C ARG A 126 -13.40 -3.39 7.91
N GLU A 127 -13.53 -4.71 7.89
CA GLU A 127 -12.78 -5.61 8.77
C GLU A 127 -11.26 -5.49 8.58
N LEU A 128 -10.79 -5.05 7.41
CA LEU A 128 -9.37 -4.91 7.10
C LEU A 128 -8.77 -3.58 7.53
N LEU A 129 -9.56 -2.67 8.09
CA LEU A 129 -9.07 -1.37 8.55
C LEU A 129 -8.32 -1.50 9.88
N THR A 130 -7.24 -0.73 10.03
CA THR A 130 -6.51 -0.65 11.30
C THR A 130 -7.37 0.08 12.31
N ARG A 131 -7.51 -0.49 13.51
CA ARG A 131 -8.12 0.17 14.67
C ARG A 131 -7.03 0.62 15.64
N ILE A 132 -6.65 1.90 15.57
CA ILE A 132 -5.63 2.51 16.41
C ILE A 132 -6.28 3.05 17.68
N ILE A 133 -5.62 2.87 18.83
CA ILE A 133 -6.05 3.50 20.08
C ILE A 133 -5.18 4.71 20.39
N ASN A 134 -5.76 5.90 20.33
CA ASN A 134 -5.09 7.15 20.66
C ASN A 134 -5.69 7.76 21.96
N PRO A 135 -5.09 8.82 22.52
CA PRO A 135 -5.62 9.46 23.73
C PRO A 135 -7.05 10.04 23.60
N ALA A 136 -7.54 10.25 22.38
CA ALA A 136 -8.91 10.68 22.09
C ALA A 136 -9.90 9.52 21.86
N GLY A 137 -9.45 8.27 21.91
CA GLY A 137 -10.26 7.07 21.73
C GLY A 137 -9.75 6.14 20.63
N VAL A 138 -10.61 5.24 20.16
CA VAL A 138 -10.31 4.35 19.04
C VAL A 138 -10.59 5.09 17.75
N ALA A 139 -9.62 5.08 16.84
CA ALA A 139 -9.78 5.67 15.53
C ALA A 139 -9.37 4.67 14.46
N THR A 140 -10.18 4.64 13.40
CA THR A 140 -10.00 3.72 12.28
C THR A 140 -9.23 4.44 11.20
N TYR A 141 -8.08 3.91 10.84
CA TYR A 141 -7.21 4.54 9.86
C TYR A 141 -6.65 3.48 8.93
N SER A 142 -6.66 3.73 7.63
CA SER A 142 -5.87 2.99 6.64
C SER A 142 -6.07 1.45 6.62
N LEU A 143 -5.54 0.84 5.59
CA LEU A 143 -5.52 -0.62 5.46
C LEU A 143 -4.60 -1.26 6.53
N HIS A 144 -4.93 -2.45 7.00
CA HIS A 144 -4.03 -3.30 7.81
C HIS A 144 -3.71 -4.60 7.06
N VAL A 145 -2.57 -4.63 6.37
CA VAL A 145 -2.22 -5.75 5.47
C VAL A 145 -2.07 -7.12 6.15
N LEU A 146 -1.88 -7.16 7.47
CA LEU A 146 -1.75 -8.42 8.21
C LEU A 146 -3.10 -9.03 8.65
N LYS A 147 -4.24 -8.35 8.41
CA LYS A 147 -5.56 -8.82 8.83
C LYS A 147 -6.11 -9.90 7.89
N ARG A 148 -7.13 -10.59 8.38
CA ARG A 148 -7.93 -11.57 7.63
C ARG A 148 -9.26 -10.97 7.21
N PHE A 149 -9.78 -11.46 6.09
CA PHE A 149 -11.16 -11.23 5.68
C PHE A 149 -12.13 -11.86 6.69
N SER A 150 -13.40 -11.48 6.59
CA SER A 150 -14.47 -12.03 7.44
C SER A 150 -14.63 -13.56 7.34
N ASP A 151 -14.18 -14.17 6.23
CA ASP A 151 -14.17 -15.62 6.04
C ASP A 151 -12.93 -16.32 6.64
N GLY A 152 -12.00 -15.55 7.22
CA GLY A 152 -10.77 -16.03 7.82
C GLY A 152 -9.59 -16.21 6.86
N THR A 153 -9.75 -15.92 5.57
CA THR A 153 -8.63 -15.92 4.62
C THR A 153 -7.74 -14.69 4.80
N TYR A 154 -6.45 -14.80 4.48
CA TYR A 154 -5.52 -13.69 4.68
C TYR A 154 -5.60 -12.66 3.55
N TYR A 155 -5.68 -11.38 3.92
CA TYR A 155 -5.64 -10.29 2.93
C TYR A 155 -4.35 -10.31 2.10
N GLU A 156 -3.22 -10.64 2.73
CA GLU A 156 -1.92 -10.68 2.05
C GLU A 156 -1.85 -11.68 0.89
N ASP A 157 -2.65 -12.75 0.91
CA ASP A 157 -2.76 -13.69 -0.22
C ASP A 157 -3.47 -13.03 -1.40
N PHE A 158 -4.66 -12.45 -1.15
CA PHE A 158 -5.40 -11.69 -2.14
C PHE A 158 -4.57 -10.55 -2.75
N PHE A 159 -3.88 -9.77 -1.90
CA PHE A 159 -3.09 -8.64 -2.35
C PHE A 159 -1.89 -9.07 -3.19
N ALA A 160 -1.21 -10.15 -2.81
CA ALA A 160 -0.07 -10.67 -3.56
C ALA A 160 -0.46 -11.08 -4.98
N ASP A 161 -1.61 -11.73 -5.14
CA ASP A 161 -2.10 -12.14 -6.46
C ASP A 161 -2.55 -10.92 -7.27
N LYS A 162 -3.35 -10.03 -6.68
CA LYS A 162 -3.82 -8.82 -7.36
C LYS A 162 -2.71 -7.89 -7.80
N VAL A 163 -1.66 -7.71 -6.99
CA VAL A 163 -0.54 -6.86 -7.41
C VAL A 163 0.22 -7.51 -8.57
N CYS A 164 0.38 -8.83 -8.59
CA CYS A 164 1.00 -9.52 -9.72
C CYS A 164 0.20 -9.36 -11.02
N GLU A 165 -1.13 -9.41 -10.96
CA GLU A 165 -2.02 -9.11 -12.10
C GLU A 165 -1.77 -7.69 -12.61
N VAL A 166 -1.83 -6.68 -11.74
CA VAL A 166 -1.60 -5.27 -12.14
C VAL A 166 -0.21 -5.07 -12.74
N LEU A 167 0.83 -5.59 -12.10
CA LEU A 167 2.19 -5.42 -12.61
C LEU A 167 2.35 -6.02 -14.01
N SER A 168 1.69 -7.14 -14.28
CA SER A 168 1.73 -7.83 -15.57
C SER A 168 0.91 -7.10 -16.63
N ASP A 169 -0.34 -6.74 -16.31
CA ASP A 169 -1.28 -6.15 -17.27
C ASP A 169 -0.85 -4.77 -17.75
N TYR A 170 -0.30 -3.95 -16.86
CA TYR A 170 0.20 -2.61 -17.22
C TYR A 170 1.64 -2.64 -17.73
N GLY A 171 2.42 -3.69 -17.42
CA GLY A 171 3.83 -3.78 -17.80
C GLY A 171 4.78 -3.05 -16.86
N PHE A 172 4.43 -2.89 -15.59
CA PHE A 172 5.33 -2.35 -14.59
C PHE A 172 6.56 -3.26 -14.40
N SER A 173 7.68 -2.68 -14.01
CA SER A 173 8.92 -3.40 -13.64
C SER A 173 8.92 -3.91 -12.20
N GLY A 174 8.05 -3.36 -11.35
CA GLY A 174 7.98 -3.73 -9.95
C GLY A 174 6.97 -2.94 -9.15
N LEU A 175 6.81 -3.32 -7.88
CA LEU A 175 6.03 -2.60 -6.88
C LEU A 175 6.96 -1.65 -6.12
N HIS A 176 6.51 -0.41 -5.94
CA HIS A 176 7.10 0.50 -4.97
C HIS A 176 6.06 0.85 -3.91
N VAL A 177 6.34 0.41 -2.70
CA VAL A 177 5.54 0.72 -1.54
C VAL A 177 6.08 1.99 -0.87
N ALA A 178 5.31 3.07 -0.93
CA ALA A 178 5.66 4.37 -0.36
C ALA A 178 5.38 4.42 1.15
N ASP A 179 5.72 5.56 1.77
CA ASP A 179 5.40 5.83 3.17
C ASP A 179 3.91 5.66 3.45
N ASN A 180 3.53 5.45 4.71
CA ASN A 180 2.17 5.12 5.12
C ASN A 180 1.55 3.87 4.48
N PHE A 181 2.34 2.99 3.83
CA PHE A 181 1.86 1.66 3.49
C PHE A 181 1.88 0.77 4.72
N CYS A 182 0.82 0.93 5.52
CA CYS A 182 0.37 0.06 6.57
C CYS A 182 1.43 -0.36 7.62
N PRO A 183 1.26 -0.06 8.91
CA PRO A 183 0.26 0.84 9.47
C PRO A 183 0.71 2.30 9.35
N PRO A 184 -0.14 3.28 9.71
CA PRO A 184 0.26 4.68 9.73
C PRO A 184 1.46 4.88 10.66
N PRO A 185 2.44 5.72 10.29
CA PRO A 185 3.67 5.97 11.05
C PRO A 185 3.42 6.61 12.42
N GLN A 186 2.21 7.14 12.63
CA GLN A 186 1.76 7.68 13.91
C GLN A 186 1.37 6.58 14.91
N SER A 187 1.41 5.31 14.52
CA SER A 187 1.09 4.17 15.39
C SER A 187 2.32 3.32 15.70
N GLY A 188 2.77 3.39 16.96
CA GLY A 188 3.68 2.39 17.49
C GLY A 188 2.92 1.09 17.80
N ILE A 189 3.64 -0.03 17.91
CA ILE A 189 3.06 -1.35 18.26
C ILE A 189 2.21 -1.28 19.56
N SER A 190 2.53 -0.35 20.46
CA SER A 190 1.77 -0.09 21.69
C SER A 190 0.34 0.42 21.46
N THR A 191 0.11 1.13 20.36
CA THR A 191 -1.17 1.81 20.04
C THR A 191 -1.81 1.29 18.76
N LEU A 192 -1.22 0.26 18.14
CA LEU A 192 -1.66 -0.34 16.89
C LEU A 192 -3.00 -1.10 17.05
N ASP A 193 -3.20 -2.21 16.36
CA ASP A 193 -4.48 -2.87 16.23
C ASP A 193 -4.60 -4.03 17.23
N TYR A 194 -5.51 -3.86 18.19
CA TYR A 194 -5.90 -4.86 19.20
C TYR A 194 -7.34 -5.36 18.97
N SER A 195 -7.81 -5.29 17.72
CA SER A 195 -9.08 -5.88 17.30
C SER A 195 -9.11 -7.39 17.55
N VAL A 196 -10.32 -7.93 17.48
CA VAL A 196 -10.58 -9.37 17.55
C VAL A 196 -9.66 -10.16 16.62
N ASP A 197 -9.50 -9.74 15.35
CA ASP A 197 -8.72 -10.51 14.39
C ASP A 197 -7.23 -10.58 14.78
N MET A 198 -6.60 -9.43 15.03
CA MET A 198 -5.19 -9.38 15.39
C MET A 198 -4.91 -10.08 16.72
N THR A 199 -5.82 -9.94 17.70
CA THR A 199 -5.71 -10.66 18.97
C THR A 199 -5.82 -12.17 18.76
N ASN A 200 -6.81 -12.64 17.97
CA ASN A 200 -6.97 -14.06 17.71
C ASN A 200 -5.75 -14.65 16.97
N GLN A 201 -5.20 -13.95 15.98
CA GLN A 201 -3.97 -14.36 15.32
C GLN A 201 -2.83 -14.53 16.35
N PHE A 202 -2.67 -13.58 17.27
CA PHE A 202 -1.66 -13.63 18.32
C PHE A 202 -1.85 -14.81 19.29
N LEU A 203 -3.07 -15.04 19.78
CA LEU A 203 -3.34 -16.15 20.71
C LEU A 203 -3.09 -17.50 20.05
N ILE A 204 -3.46 -17.65 18.78
CA ILE A 204 -3.17 -18.87 18.00
C ILE A 204 -1.65 -19.04 17.80
N ASP A 205 -0.94 -17.97 17.46
CA ASP A 205 0.51 -18.02 17.19
C ASP A 205 1.35 -18.38 18.42
N THR A 206 0.88 -17.97 19.60
CA THR A 206 1.63 -18.08 20.86
C THR A 206 1.13 -19.17 21.79
N ASP A 207 -0.03 -19.77 21.52
CA ASP A 207 -0.75 -20.70 22.41
C ASP A 207 -1.03 -20.11 23.82
N ILE A 208 -1.13 -18.78 23.90
CA ILE A 208 -1.44 -18.05 25.13
C ILE A 208 -2.96 -17.90 25.27
N SER A 209 -3.45 -18.07 26.49
CA SER A 209 -4.83 -17.74 26.87
C SER A 209 -4.90 -16.43 27.65
N LEU A 210 -5.86 -15.58 27.32
CA LEU A 210 -6.15 -14.37 28.11
C LEU A 210 -6.95 -14.75 29.38
N PRO A 211 -6.97 -13.88 30.40
CA PRO A 211 -7.87 -14.02 31.54
C PRO A 211 -9.33 -14.22 31.12
N GLU A 212 -10.09 -15.01 31.88
CA GLU A 212 -11.47 -15.40 31.55
C GLU A 212 -12.37 -14.19 31.21
N LYS A 213 -12.21 -13.08 31.94
CA LYS A 213 -12.96 -11.85 31.67
C LYS A 213 -12.71 -11.31 30.25
N LEU A 214 -11.44 -11.27 29.82
CA LEU A 214 -11.08 -10.80 28.48
C LEU A 214 -11.46 -11.83 27.40
N MET A 215 -11.38 -13.13 27.72
CA MET A 215 -11.85 -14.18 26.82
C MET A 215 -13.35 -14.09 26.55
N LYS A 216 -14.17 -13.67 27.52
CA LYS A 216 -15.62 -13.42 27.30
C LYS A 216 -15.88 -12.27 26.32
N GLU A 217 -14.95 -11.32 26.21
CA GLU A 217 -15.04 -10.16 25.32
C GLU A 217 -14.30 -10.36 23.98
N ILE A 218 -13.71 -11.54 23.73
CA ILE A 218 -12.80 -11.77 22.59
C ILE A 218 -13.48 -11.70 21.22
N HIS A 219 -14.81 -11.77 21.17
CA HIS A 219 -15.61 -11.63 19.95
C HIS A 219 -16.22 -10.23 19.78
N CYS A 220 -15.92 -9.32 20.71
CA CYS A 220 -16.44 -7.97 20.73
C CYS A 220 -15.36 -6.98 20.33
N ASP A 221 -15.70 -6.10 19.40
CA ASP A 221 -14.83 -5.04 18.91
C ASP A 221 -15.40 -3.66 19.30
N SER A 222 -15.99 -3.55 20.50
CA SER A 222 -16.29 -2.23 21.08
C SER A 222 -14.98 -1.55 21.49
N ASP A 223 -15.02 -0.22 21.59
CA ASP A 223 -13.85 0.58 21.94
C ASP A 223 -13.31 0.20 23.33
N GLU A 224 -14.20 -0.04 24.29
CA GLU A 224 -13.85 -0.50 25.64
C GLU A 224 -13.18 -1.87 25.62
N ALA A 225 -13.73 -2.82 24.85
CA ALA A 225 -13.17 -4.17 24.75
C ALA A 225 -11.76 -4.16 24.14
N ILE A 226 -11.53 -3.32 23.14
CA ILE A 226 -10.20 -3.17 22.53
C ILE A 226 -9.22 -2.54 23.53
N ILE A 227 -9.64 -1.51 24.28
CA ILE A 227 -8.82 -0.88 25.32
C ILE A 227 -8.44 -1.90 26.40
N HIS A 228 -9.39 -2.70 26.90
CA HIS A 228 -9.12 -3.73 27.90
C HIS A 228 -8.12 -4.78 27.40
N ARG A 229 -8.29 -5.26 26.16
CA ARG A 229 -7.34 -6.20 25.54
C ARG A 229 -5.97 -5.58 25.37
N ARG A 230 -5.90 -4.37 24.83
CA ARG A 230 -4.66 -3.61 24.64
C ARG A 230 -3.90 -3.49 25.95
N ASP A 231 -4.56 -2.99 26.99
CA ASP A 231 -3.89 -2.72 28.26
C ASP A 231 -3.33 -4.02 28.84
N TYR A 232 -4.13 -5.08 28.84
CA TYR A 232 -3.64 -6.37 29.32
C TYR A 232 -2.45 -6.89 28.50
N ILE A 233 -2.57 -6.93 27.17
CA ILE A 233 -1.50 -7.44 26.29
C ILE A 233 -0.25 -6.58 26.44
N TRP A 234 -0.37 -5.26 26.42
CA TRP A 234 0.78 -4.35 26.46
C TRP A 234 1.51 -4.32 27.82
N TYR A 235 0.79 -4.51 28.92
CA TYR A 235 1.40 -4.53 30.26
C TYR A 235 1.85 -5.91 30.72
N ASN A 236 1.29 -7.01 30.18
CA ASN A 236 1.58 -8.37 30.64
C ASN A 236 2.26 -9.25 29.58
N LEU A 237 2.01 -9.01 28.29
CA LEU A 237 2.42 -9.88 27.17
C LEU A 237 3.18 -9.11 26.06
N ARG A 238 3.81 -7.99 26.43
CA ARG A 238 4.42 -7.04 25.48
C ARG A 238 5.41 -7.69 24.54
N GLN A 239 6.31 -8.51 25.09
CA GLN A 239 7.39 -9.10 24.31
C GLN A 239 6.80 -10.05 23.25
N GLN A 240 5.87 -10.91 23.66
CA GLN A 240 5.21 -11.87 22.77
C GLN A 240 4.42 -11.13 21.68
N TRP A 241 3.76 -10.02 22.03
CA TRP A 241 3.04 -9.20 21.07
C TRP A 241 3.96 -8.57 20.01
N ILE A 242 5.13 -8.06 20.43
CA ILE A 242 6.15 -7.52 19.52
C ILE A 242 6.70 -8.64 18.62
N GLU A 243 7.07 -9.79 19.19
CA GLU A 243 7.59 -10.94 18.45
C GLU A 243 6.58 -11.45 17.41
N PHE A 244 5.29 -11.52 17.78
CA PHE A 244 4.19 -11.84 16.86
C PHE A 244 4.13 -10.87 15.68
N TYR A 245 4.16 -9.55 15.92
CA TYR A 245 4.16 -8.58 14.82
C TYR A 245 5.40 -8.68 13.94
N VAL A 246 6.59 -8.87 14.53
CA VAL A 246 7.83 -9.09 13.75
C VAL A 246 7.68 -10.30 12.84
N LYS A 247 7.16 -11.41 13.35
CA LYS A 247 6.90 -12.62 12.57
C LYS A 247 5.89 -12.37 11.44
N ARG A 248 4.77 -11.70 11.73
CA ARG A 248 3.74 -11.40 10.72
C ARG A 248 4.25 -10.45 9.62
N TRP A 249 4.97 -9.39 9.98
CA TRP A 249 5.57 -8.48 9.01
C TRP A 249 6.64 -9.14 8.13
N ASN A 250 7.50 -9.97 8.72
CA ASN A 250 8.48 -10.74 7.94
C ASN A 250 7.77 -11.71 6.98
N GLY A 251 6.75 -12.43 7.47
CA GLY A 251 5.94 -13.33 6.64
C GLY A 251 5.27 -12.61 5.47
N PHE A 252 4.66 -11.46 5.74
CA PHE A 252 4.05 -10.60 4.72
C PHE A 252 5.06 -10.22 3.64
N TRP A 253 6.18 -9.60 4.01
CA TRP A 253 7.16 -9.13 3.02
C TRP A 253 7.83 -10.27 2.27
N LYS A 254 8.12 -11.38 2.94
CA LYS A 254 8.64 -12.58 2.27
C LYS A 254 7.65 -13.08 1.22
N LYS A 255 6.35 -13.10 1.54
CA LYS A 255 5.29 -13.50 0.60
C LYS A 255 5.22 -12.56 -0.60
N ILE A 256 5.12 -11.25 -0.37
CA ILE A 256 5.05 -10.24 -1.44
C ILE A 256 6.28 -10.29 -2.33
N CYS A 257 7.48 -10.29 -1.76
CA CYS A 257 8.72 -10.36 -2.52
C CYS A 257 8.81 -11.64 -3.35
N ASN A 258 8.49 -12.80 -2.77
CA ASN A 258 8.52 -14.07 -3.51
C ASN A 258 7.58 -14.06 -4.71
N ARG A 259 6.31 -13.67 -4.51
CA ARG A 259 5.30 -13.66 -5.59
C ARG A 259 5.67 -12.70 -6.72
N ILE A 260 6.17 -11.51 -6.38
CA ILE A 260 6.59 -10.52 -7.38
C ILE A 260 7.88 -10.95 -8.09
N HIS A 261 8.83 -11.58 -7.39
CA HIS A 261 10.05 -12.11 -8.00
C HIS A 261 9.77 -13.31 -8.92
N GLU A 262 8.78 -14.15 -8.61
CA GLU A 262 8.35 -15.28 -9.46
C GLU A 262 7.93 -14.83 -10.86
N ILE A 263 7.35 -13.63 -10.99
CA ILE A 263 6.99 -13.02 -12.29
C ILE A 263 8.10 -12.10 -12.87
N GLY A 264 9.32 -12.16 -12.32
CA GLY A 264 10.49 -11.44 -12.82
C GLY A 264 10.48 -9.93 -12.56
N LYS A 265 9.75 -9.48 -11.54
CA LYS A 265 9.60 -8.07 -11.16
C LYS A 265 10.34 -7.77 -9.86
N THR A 266 10.45 -6.49 -9.47
CA THR A 266 11.15 -6.08 -8.23
C THR A 266 10.19 -5.48 -7.19
N VAL A 267 10.65 -5.44 -5.94
CA VAL A 267 9.96 -4.73 -4.84
C VAL A 267 10.90 -3.67 -4.29
N ALA A 268 10.40 -2.44 -4.18
CA ALA A 268 11.02 -1.34 -3.45
C ALA A 268 10.10 -0.93 -2.29
N VAL A 269 10.69 -0.60 -1.14
CA VAL A 269 9.96 -0.17 0.05
C VAL A 269 10.65 1.06 0.61
N ASN A 270 9.89 2.14 0.79
CA ASN A 270 10.31 3.31 1.54
C ASN A 270 9.62 3.25 2.89
N ASN A 271 10.27 2.62 3.88
CA ASN A 271 9.83 2.70 5.26
C ASN A 271 10.65 3.77 5.99
N ALA A 272 9.98 4.83 6.44
CA ALA A 272 10.53 5.77 7.42
C ALA A 272 10.34 5.20 8.84
#